data_AF-A0AA88L0J0-F1
#
_entry.id   AF-A0AA88L0J0-F1
#
_cell.length_a   1.000
_cell.length_b   1.000
_cell.length_c   1.000
_cell.angle_alpha   90.00
_cell.angle_beta   90.00
_cell.angle_gamma   90.00
#
_symmetry.space_group_name_H-M   'P 1'
#
loop_
_entity.id
_entity.type
_entity.pdbx_description
1 polymer ?
#
loop_
_entity_poly.entity_id
_entity_poly.type
_entity_poly.pdbx_seq_one_letter_code
_entity_poly.pdbx_strand_id
1 'polypeptide(L)'
;MSKFTNVGNGLDRLEADPLDLKQILANDLVEEDFGNMDESVAALHKNKYINNNDIDHVATPGSFRSIFWNCRGLMSKIDFLSAFLPSHDILLIGVCEVFLSDNLSSSVQIQGDNFFEKSRVSKNKGGIGCYVRNDIHSRKITDFDDLYEEIKVQSLILQLKIHNEKVACCVCYKPPHVSPSSFSSALNTLMKLISCKYRRVILMGDFNINLIDDSHRTTDKEMNECRLSENAIDFLSMCLSHCLLPLCSIPTRVTATSASLIDNNYDEK
;
A
#
# COMPACT_ATOMS: atom_id res chain seq x y z
N MET A 1 -20.07 4.60 10.21
CA MET A 1 -18.69 4.94 10.61
C MET A 1 -17.90 3.65 10.79
N SER A 2 -17.20 3.18 9.77
CA SER A 2 -16.24 2.07 9.86
C SER A 2 -14.86 2.66 10.13
N LYS A 3 -14.27 2.38 11.31
CA LYS A 3 -12.95 2.88 11.70
C LYS A 3 -11.87 1.93 11.21
N PHE A 4 -11.29 2.18 10.05
CA PHE A 4 -10.23 1.36 9.47
C PHE A 4 -8.97 1.38 10.35
N THR A 5 -8.34 0.24 10.51
CA THR A 5 -7.05 0.14 11.21
C THR A 5 -6.02 -0.29 10.20
N ASN A 6 -5.12 0.63 9.85
CA ASN A 6 -4.06 0.38 8.90
C ASN A 6 -2.90 -0.28 9.64
N VAL A 7 -2.59 -1.53 9.28
CA VAL A 7 -1.35 -2.18 9.67
C VAL A 7 -0.34 -1.86 8.59
N GLY A 8 0.41 -0.76 8.77
CA GLY A 8 1.52 -0.44 7.89
C GLY A 8 2.58 -1.57 7.94
N ASN A 9 2.97 -2.09 6.76
CA ASN A 9 4.09 -2.98 6.47
C ASN A 9 4.81 -3.63 7.68
N GLY A 10 4.41 -4.86 8.06
CA GLY A 10 4.89 -5.50 9.29
C GLY A 10 5.45 -6.92 9.21
N LEU A 11 5.52 -7.57 8.04
CA LEU A 11 5.87 -9.00 8.05
C LEU A 11 7.37 -9.29 7.98
N ASP A 12 8.16 -8.46 7.29
CA ASP A 12 9.61 -8.68 7.09
C ASP A 12 10.52 -7.62 7.72
N ARG A 13 9.97 -6.53 8.27
CA ARG A 13 10.78 -5.37 8.71
C ARG A 13 10.77 -5.10 10.22
N LEU A 14 10.28 -6.06 11.00
CA LEU A 14 10.43 -6.08 12.46
C LEU A 14 11.84 -6.53 12.91
N GLU A 15 12.82 -6.64 11.99
CA GLU A 15 14.22 -6.93 12.35
C GLU A 15 14.99 -5.71 12.88
N ALA A 16 14.42 -4.50 12.84
CA ALA A 16 14.99 -3.35 13.54
C ALA A 16 14.35 -3.20 14.92
N ASP A 17 15.19 -3.12 15.97
CA ASP A 17 14.76 -2.96 17.35
C ASP A 17 13.85 -1.71 17.48
N PRO A 18 12.66 -1.82 18.10
CA PRO A 18 11.79 -0.68 18.40
C PRO A 18 12.49 0.50 19.10
N LEU A 19 13.60 0.26 19.82
CA LEU A 19 14.44 1.32 20.39
C LEU A 19 15.19 2.14 19.34
N ASP A 20 15.74 1.51 18.30
CA ASP A 20 16.48 2.19 17.24
C ASP A 20 15.56 3.08 16.41
N LEU A 21 14.33 2.60 16.13
CA LEU A 21 13.31 3.37 15.41
C LEU A 21 12.86 4.61 16.19
N LYS A 22 12.69 4.50 17.52
CA LYS A 22 12.37 5.66 18.36
C LYS A 22 13.49 6.69 18.39
N GLN A 23 14.76 6.28 18.42
CA GLN A 23 15.89 7.21 18.38
C GLN A 23 16.04 7.89 17.01
N ILE A 24 15.78 7.18 15.92
CA ILE A 24 15.83 7.76 14.56
C ILE A 24 14.68 8.77 14.37
N LEU A 25 13.47 8.45 14.83
CA LEU A 25 12.28 9.27 14.61
C LEU A 25 12.10 10.39 15.64
N ALA A 26 12.70 10.30 16.84
CA ALA A 26 12.62 11.35 17.86
C ALA A 26 13.34 12.64 17.44
N ASN A 27 14.24 12.58 16.46
CA ASN A 27 14.93 13.76 15.95
C ASN A 27 14.12 14.52 14.88
N ASP A 28 13.08 13.90 14.28
CA ASP A 28 12.38 14.43 13.10
C ASP A 28 10.89 14.76 13.36
N LEU A 29 10.33 14.40 14.53
CA LEU A 29 8.92 14.66 14.85
C LEU A 29 8.77 15.85 15.80
N VAL A 30 8.50 17.03 15.23
CA VAL A 30 7.96 18.15 15.99
C VAL A 30 6.48 17.86 16.26
N GLU A 31 6.10 17.70 17.54
CA GLU A 31 4.70 17.72 17.94
C GLU A 31 4.17 19.16 17.80
N GLU A 32 3.61 19.50 16.64
CA GLU A 32 2.82 20.73 16.48
C GLU A 32 1.33 20.44 16.73
N ASP A 33 0.74 21.25 17.61
CA ASP A 33 -0.66 21.14 18.05
C ASP A 33 -1.58 21.84 17.04
N PHE A 34 -2.10 21.07 16.07
CA PHE A 34 -3.03 21.56 15.04
C PHE A 34 -4.48 21.48 15.53
N GLY A 35 -4.89 22.47 16.34
CA GLY A 35 -6.28 22.64 16.74
C GLY A 35 -7.22 22.84 15.53
N ASN A 36 -8.28 22.03 15.45
CA ASN A 36 -9.33 21.97 14.40
C ASN A 36 -8.94 21.30 13.06
N MET A 37 -8.36 20.09 13.09
CA MET A 37 -8.30 19.23 11.91
C MET A 37 -9.59 18.43 11.69
N ASP A 38 -9.99 18.30 10.42
CA ASP A 38 -11.01 17.35 9.94
C ASP A 38 -10.72 15.94 10.50
N GLU A 39 -11.75 15.19 10.92
CA GLU A 39 -11.61 13.83 11.48
C GLU A 39 -10.79 12.91 10.57
N SER A 40 -10.89 13.10 9.25
CA SER A 40 -10.08 12.42 8.26
C SER A 40 -8.58 12.72 8.42
N VAL A 41 -8.21 13.98 8.57
CA VAL A 41 -6.80 14.39 8.74
C VAL A 41 -6.31 14.01 10.14
N ALA A 42 -7.15 14.14 11.17
CA ALA A 42 -6.83 13.68 12.52
C ALA A 42 -6.57 12.16 12.61
N ALA A 43 -7.17 11.35 11.73
CA ALA A 43 -6.88 9.92 11.65
C ALA A 43 -5.46 9.63 11.10
N LEU A 44 -4.91 10.48 10.22
CA LEU A 44 -3.53 10.35 9.75
C LEU A 44 -2.50 10.58 10.86
N HIS A 45 -2.82 11.44 11.85
CA HIS A 45 -1.98 11.66 13.03
C HIS A 45 -1.92 10.45 14.00
N LYS A 46 -2.69 9.38 13.76
CA LYS A 46 -2.71 8.17 14.60
C LYS A 46 -1.89 7.01 14.04
N ASN A 47 -1.18 7.20 12.93
CA ASN A 47 -0.31 6.16 12.37
C ASN A 47 0.80 5.77 13.36
N LYS A 48 1.00 4.46 13.55
CA LYS A 48 1.99 3.91 14.48
C LYS A 48 2.62 2.65 13.89
N TYR A 49 3.89 2.42 14.22
CA TYR A 49 4.50 1.11 14.04
C TYR A 49 3.91 0.14 15.06
N ILE A 50 3.47 -1.01 14.58
CA ILE A 50 2.86 -2.06 15.40
C ILE A 50 3.51 -3.40 15.08
N ASN A 51 3.68 -4.23 16.10
CA ASN A 51 4.14 -5.60 15.90
C ASN A 51 2.97 -6.47 15.42
N ASN A 52 3.29 -7.61 14.81
CA ASN A 52 2.29 -8.55 14.32
C ASN A 52 1.30 -8.99 15.43
N ASN A 53 1.80 -9.18 16.66
CA ASN A 53 0.96 -9.58 17.79
C ASN A 53 -0.01 -8.48 18.27
N ASP A 54 0.24 -7.23 17.92
CA ASP A 54 -0.55 -6.08 18.40
C ASP A 54 -1.63 -5.66 17.40
N ILE A 55 -1.67 -6.26 16.21
CA ILE A 55 -2.58 -5.90 15.11
C ILE A 55 -4.04 -5.88 15.55
N ASP A 56 -4.49 -6.94 16.23
CA ASP A 56 -5.87 -7.04 16.66
C ASP A 56 -6.20 -6.14 17.86
N HIS A 57 -5.19 -5.75 18.65
CA HIS A 57 -5.36 -4.88 19.81
C HIS A 57 -5.55 -3.42 19.43
N VAL A 58 -4.87 -2.97 18.38
CA VAL A 58 -5.03 -1.60 17.87
C VAL A 58 -6.24 -1.48 16.95
N ALA A 59 -6.77 -2.60 16.46
CA ALA A 59 -7.82 -2.58 15.48
C ALA A 59 -9.21 -2.35 16.05
N THR A 60 -10.00 -1.51 15.36
CA THR A 60 -11.40 -1.36 15.73
C THR A 60 -12.17 -2.63 15.33
N PRO A 61 -12.93 -3.26 16.23
CA PRO A 61 -13.74 -4.41 15.89
C PRO A 61 -14.71 -4.11 14.74
N GLY A 62 -14.82 -5.01 13.76
CA GLY A 62 -15.69 -4.86 12.60
C GLY A 62 -15.22 -3.82 11.57
N SER A 63 -14.02 -3.27 11.73
CA SER A 63 -13.41 -2.44 10.70
C SER A 63 -12.96 -3.27 9.51
N PHE A 64 -13.06 -2.73 8.31
CA PHE A 64 -12.33 -3.31 7.19
C PHE A 64 -10.82 -3.13 7.40
N ARG A 65 -10.07 -4.21 7.23
CA ARG A 65 -8.61 -4.25 7.44
C ARG A 65 -7.93 -4.75 6.18
N SER A 66 -6.96 -3.98 5.70
CA SER A 66 -6.14 -4.35 4.56
C SER A 66 -4.67 -4.11 4.86
N ILE A 67 -3.83 -4.93 4.22
CA ILE A 67 -2.38 -4.82 4.27
C ILE A 67 -1.89 -4.67 2.83
N PHE A 68 -0.88 -3.83 2.65
CA PHE A 68 -0.04 -3.91 1.46
C PHE A 68 1.34 -4.41 1.88
N TRP A 69 2.00 -5.18 1.02
CA TRP A 69 3.33 -5.68 1.33
C TRP A 69 4.18 -5.90 0.08
N ASN A 70 5.30 -5.18 -0.01
CA ASN A 70 6.37 -5.54 -0.93
C ASN A 70 7.16 -6.74 -0.37
N CYS A 71 6.78 -7.96 -0.79
CA CYS A 71 7.25 -9.22 -0.19
C CYS A 71 8.60 -9.71 -0.75
N ARG A 72 9.04 -9.20 -1.92
CA ARG A 72 10.32 -9.58 -2.56
C ARG A 72 10.57 -11.09 -2.63
N GLY A 73 9.55 -11.84 -3.02
CA GLY A 73 9.55 -13.29 -3.07
C GLY A 73 8.54 -13.88 -2.09
N LEU A 74 7.34 -14.17 -2.59
CA LEU A 74 6.24 -14.66 -1.77
C LEU A 74 6.45 -16.10 -1.27
N MET A 75 7.11 -16.95 -2.08
CA MET A 75 7.31 -18.37 -1.77
C MET A 75 8.01 -18.60 -0.43
N SER A 76 9.02 -17.78 -0.08
CA SER A 76 9.75 -17.94 1.18
C SER A 76 8.96 -17.46 2.41
N LYS A 77 7.75 -16.91 2.19
CA LYS A 77 6.90 -16.29 3.20
C LYS A 77 5.57 -17.01 3.39
N ILE A 78 5.35 -18.09 2.65
CA ILE A 78 4.05 -18.76 2.63
C ILE A 78 3.71 -19.42 3.97
N ASP A 79 4.69 -20.00 4.65
CA ASP A 79 4.51 -20.62 5.96
C ASP A 79 4.11 -19.57 7.01
N PHE A 80 4.74 -18.40 6.96
CA PHE A 80 4.39 -17.26 7.79
C PHE A 80 2.95 -16.81 7.52
N LEU A 81 2.60 -16.55 6.26
CA LEU A 81 1.26 -16.08 5.92
C LEU A 81 0.17 -17.12 6.27
N SER A 82 0.47 -18.41 6.13
CA SER A 82 -0.45 -19.50 6.48
C SER A 82 -0.73 -19.59 7.97
N ALA A 83 0.22 -19.19 8.83
CA ALA A 83 -0.02 -19.07 10.27
C ALA A 83 -0.66 -17.71 10.64
N PHE A 84 -0.28 -16.65 9.93
CA PHE A 84 -0.67 -15.28 10.22
C PHE A 84 -2.12 -14.99 9.84
N LEU A 85 -2.53 -15.27 8.60
CA LEU A 85 -3.85 -14.90 8.09
C LEU A 85 -5.02 -15.49 8.89
N PRO A 86 -5.02 -16.78 9.28
CA PRO A 86 -6.14 -17.35 10.06
C PRO A 86 -6.28 -16.75 11.46
N SER A 87 -5.22 -16.13 11.98
CA SER A 87 -5.18 -15.58 13.34
C SER A 87 -5.67 -14.14 13.41
N HIS A 88 -5.89 -13.47 12.28
CA HIS A 88 -6.22 -12.04 12.22
C HIS A 88 -7.43 -11.77 11.33
N ASP A 89 -8.24 -10.77 11.70
CA ASP A 89 -9.41 -10.33 10.92
C ASP A 89 -9.01 -9.43 9.74
N ILE A 90 -8.17 -9.94 8.84
CA ILE A 90 -7.67 -9.24 7.64
C ILE A 90 -8.52 -9.62 6.44
N LEU A 91 -8.98 -8.62 5.69
CA LEU A 91 -9.87 -8.83 4.53
C LEU A 91 -9.08 -8.92 3.23
N LEU A 92 -8.04 -8.10 3.09
CA LEU A 92 -7.20 -8.03 1.89
C LEU A 92 -5.72 -7.95 2.24
N ILE A 93 -4.88 -8.68 1.51
CA ILE A 93 -3.44 -8.43 1.46
C ILE A 93 -2.99 -8.24 0.01
N GLY A 94 -2.71 -7.01 -0.38
CA GLY A 94 -2.06 -6.70 -1.65
C GLY A 94 -0.55 -6.96 -1.56
N VAL A 95 0.01 -7.69 -2.52
CA VAL A 95 1.44 -8.04 -2.54
C VAL A 95 2.17 -7.59 -3.80
N CYS A 96 3.29 -6.95 -3.54
CA CYS A 96 4.42 -6.53 -4.37
C CYS A 96 5.51 -7.56 -4.68
N GLU A 97 6.16 -7.53 -5.85
CA GLU A 97 7.43 -8.26 -6.12
C GLU A 97 7.36 -9.75 -5.70
N VAL A 98 6.32 -10.43 -6.18
CA VAL A 98 5.92 -11.78 -5.73
C VAL A 98 6.91 -12.87 -6.18
N PHE A 99 7.54 -12.72 -7.35
CA PHE A 99 8.55 -13.63 -7.91
C PHE A 99 8.06 -15.06 -8.17
N LEU A 100 6.80 -15.21 -8.59
CA LEU A 100 6.25 -16.50 -9.00
C LEU A 100 6.55 -16.80 -10.47
N SER A 101 6.86 -18.08 -10.73
CA SER A 101 6.83 -18.67 -12.06
C SER A 101 5.47 -19.35 -12.29
N ASP A 102 5.09 -19.52 -13.56
CA ASP A 102 3.74 -19.98 -13.97
C ASP A 102 3.30 -21.33 -13.33
N ASN A 103 4.24 -22.13 -12.81
CA ASN A 103 3.95 -23.43 -12.19
C ASN A 103 3.79 -23.38 -10.66
N LEU A 104 3.98 -22.23 -10.02
CA LEU A 104 4.01 -22.10 -8.55
C LEU A 104 2.80 -21.37 -7.96
N SER A 105 1.86 -20.87 -8.76
CA SER A 105 0.69 -20.12 -8.28
C SER A 105 -0.23 -20.95 -7.37
N SER A 106 -0.23 -22.28 -7.52
CA SER A 106 -0.93 -23.20 -6.61
C SER A 106 -0.21 -23.39 -5.27
N SER A 107 1.12 -23.19 -5.24
CA SER A 107 1.95 -23.37 -4.05
C SER A 107 1.87 -22.21 -3.07
N VAL A 108 1.23 -21.10 -3.47
CA VAL A 108 1.00 -19.91 -2.64
C VAL A 108 -0.46 -19.76 -2.20
N GLN A 109 -1.30 -20.77 -2.41
CA GLN A 109 -2.68 -20.74 -1.92
C GLN A 109 -2.69 -20.91 -0.41
N ILE A 110 -3.48 -20.08 0.28
CA ILE A 110 -3.63 -20.11 1.74
C ILE A 110 -5.07 -20.45 2.06
N GLN A 111 -5.26 -21.38 3.01
CA GLN A 111 -6.60 -21.76 3.43
C GLN A 111 -7.32 -20.57 4.07
N GLY A 112 -8.53 -20.29 3.58
CA GLY A 112 -9.34 -19.15 4.05
C GLY A 112 -9.30 -17.95 3.11
N ASP A 113 -8.42 -17.96 2.11
CA ASP A 113 -8.20 -16.82 1.21
C ASP A 113 -8.15 -17.26 -0.25
N ASN A 114 -8.73 -16.42 -1.12
CA ASN A 114 -8.56 -16.52 -2.56
C ASN A 114 -7.33 -15.70 -2.96
N PHE A 115 -6.38 -16.32 -3.65
CA PHE A 115 -5.22 -15.61 -4.20
C PHE A 115 -5.42 -15.27 -5.68
N PHE A 116 -5.37 -13.98 -6.01
CA PHE A 116 -5.38 -13.48 -7.37
C PHE A 116 -3.99 -12.95 -7.73
N GLU A 117 -3.52 -13.23 -8.95
CA GLU A 117 -2.22 -12.73 -9.40
C GLU A 117 -2.21 -12.21 -10.84
N LYS A 118 -1.15 -11.44 -11.11
CA LYS A 118 -0.70 -11.06 -12.45
C LYS A 118 0.82 -11.22 -12.48
N SER A 119 1.26 -12.44 -12.81
CA SER A 119 2.66 -12.82 -12.97
C SER A 119 3.23 -12.31 -14.30
N ARG A 120 4.56 -12.10 -14.36
CA ARG A 120 5.23 -11.69 -15.60
C ARG A 120 5.71 -12.94 -16.34
N VAL A 121 5.05 -13.27 -17.45
CA VAL A 121 5.29 -14.47 -18.30
C VAL A 121 6.78 -14.67 -18.71
N SER A 122 7.61 -13.62 -18.68
CA SER A 122 8.99 -13.66 -19.18
C SER A 122 10.08 -13.22 -18.19
N LYS A 123 9.74 -13.01 -16.90
CA LYS A 123 10.72 -12.54 -15.90
C LYS A 123 10.57 -13.27 -14.58
N ASN A 124 11.67 -13.82 -14.07
CA ASN A 124 11.77 -14.43 -12.74
C ASN A 124 11.61 -13.43 -11.57
N LYS A 125 11.30 -12.16 -11.84
CA LYS A 125 11.17 -11.08 -10.86
C LYS A 125 10.04 -10.12 -11.22
N GLY A 126 9.43 -9.55 -10.19
CA GLY A 126 8.21 -8.75 -10.22
C GLY A 126 6.97 -9.59 -9.95
N GLY A 127 5.84 -9.19 -10.53
CA GLY A 127 4.54 -9.79 -10.27
C GLY A 127 3.81 -9.06 -9.15
N ILE A 128 2.47 -9.07 -9.24
CA ILE A 128 1.57 -8.52 -8.24
C ILE A 128 0.54 -9.60 -7.90
N GLY A 129 0.18 -9.66 -6.62
CA GLY A 129 -0.86 -10.54 -6.12
C GLY A 129 -1.78 -9.83 -5.14
N CYS A 130 -2.88 -10.49 -4.81
CA CYS A 130 -3.78 -10.06 -3.75
C CYS A 130 -4.45 -11.28 -3.13
N TYR A 131 -4.30 -11.45 -1.82
CA TYR A 131 -5.12 -12.37 -1.04
C TYR A 131 -6.41 -11.67 -0.64
N VAL A 132 -7.53 -12.34 -0.83
CA VAL A 132 -8.86 -11.88 -0.46
C VAL A 132 -9.53 -12.95 0.38
N ARG A 133 -9.97 -12.59 1.59
CA ARG A 133 -10.69 -13.52 2.45
C ARG A 133 -11.89 -14.12 1.74
N ASN A 134 -12.08 -15.43 1.88
CA ASN A 134 -12.97 -16.20 1.02
C ASN A 134 -14.48 -15.91 1.21
N ASP A 135 -14.87 -15.30 2.32
CA ASP A 135 -16.23 -14.80 2.58
C ASP A 135 -16.56 -13.55 1.75
N ILE A 136 -15.55 -12.87 1.20
CA ILE A 136 -15.71 -11.72 0.31
C ILE A 136 -15.84 -12.20 -1.13
N HIS A 137 -17.01 -11.97 -1.73
CA HIS A 137 -17.18 -12.22 -3.16
C HIS A 137 -16.25 -11.30 -3.97
N SER A 138 -15.33 -11.92 -4.70
CA SER A 138 -14.26 -11.24 -5.42
C SER A 138 -14.04 -11.83 -6.81
N ARG A 139 -13.66 -10.97 -7.76
CA ARG A 139 -13.26 -11.38 -9.11
C ARG A 139 -12.22 -10.44 -9.69
N LYS A 140 -11.32 -10.96 -10.52
CA LYS A 140 -10.39 -10.15 -11.31
C LYS A 140 -11.15 -9.38 -12.39
N ILE A 141 -10.78 -8.11 -12.59
CA ILE A 141 -11.26 -7.28 -13.71
C ILE A 141 -10.17 -7.28 -14.78
N THR A 142 -10.52 -7.74 -15.98
CA THR A 142 -9.59 -7.83 -17.11
C THR A 142 -9.89 -6.80 -18.20
N ASP A 143 -10.97 -6.03 -18.07
CA ASP A 143 -11.36 -4.94 -19.00
C ASP A 143 -10.25 -3.92 -19.25
N PHE A 144 -9.24 -3.87 -18.37
CA PHE A 144 -8.12 -2.93 -18.42
C PHE A 144 -6.77 -3.61 -18.64
N ASP A 145 -6.75 -4.91 -18.96
CA ASP A 145 -5.49 -5.63 -19.14
C ASP A 145 -4.73 -5.19 -20.40
N ASP A 146 -5.43 -4.86 -21.49
CA ASP A 146 -4.83 -4.33 -22.72
C ASP A 146 -4.19 -2.95 -22.52
N LEU A 147 -4.73 -2.16 -21.58
CA LEU A 147 -4.15 -0.88 -21.19
C LEU A 147 -2.78 -1.05 -20.52
N TYR A 148 -2.40 -2.24 -20.05
CA TYR A 148 -1.10 -2.47 -19.41
C TYR A 148 0.07 -2.14 -20.35
N GLU A 149 -0.03 -2.50 -21.63
CA GLU A 149 1.02 -2.26 -22.62
C GLU A 149 1.14 -0.75 -22.95
N GLU A 150 0.04 -0.03 -22.88
CA GLU A 150 -0.03 1.41 -23.18
C GLU A 150 0.33 2.29 -21.96
N ILE A 151 -0.17 1.92 -20.78
CA ILE A 151 -0.12 2.69 -19.53
C ILE A 151 1.13 2.38 -18.71
N LYS A 152 1.81 1.23 -18.94
CA LYS A 152 3.04 0.81 -18.23
C LYS A 152 2.93 0.77 -16.70
N VAL A 153 1.71 0.73 -16.15
CA VAL A 153 1.44 0.58 -14.71
C VAL A 153 1.25 -0.89 -14.40
N GLN A 154 2.06 -1.44 -13.51
CA GLN A 154 1.82 -2.79 -13.01
C GLN A 154 0.68 -2.74 -12.01
N SER A 155 -0.44 -3.32 -12.38
CA SER A 155 -1.63 -3.36 -11.56
C SER A 155 -2.37 -4.70 -11.65
N LEU A 156 -3.01 -5.05 -10.55
CA LEU A 156 -4.02 -6.08 -10.43
C LEU A 156 -5.29 -5.41 -9.88
N ILE A 157 -6.39 -5.52 -10.61
CA ILE A 157 -7.65 -4.89 -10.23
C ILE A 157 -8.67 -5.97 -9.92
N LEU A 158 -9.24 -5.90 -8.73
CA LEU A 158 -10.30 -6.80 -8.27
C LEU A 158 -11.59 -6.01 -8.06
N GLN A 159 -12.72 -6.61 -8.45
CA GLN A 159 -14.01 -6.21 -7.95
C GLN A 159 -14.31 -7.01 -6.68
N LEU A 160 -14.66 -6.32 -5.61
CA LEU A 160 -15.05 -6.87 -4.32
C LEU A 160 -16.52 -6.52 -4.04
N LYS A 161 -17.20 -7.39 -3.28
CA LYS A 161 -18.52 -7.07 -2.70
C LYS A 161 -18.37 -6.92 -1.19
N ILE A 162 -18.35 -5.69 -0.71
CA ILE A 162 -18.19 -5.36 0.72
C ILE A 162 -19.48 -4.67 1.20
N HIS A 163 -20.14 -5.22 2.21
CA HIS A 163 -21.43 -4.68 2.72
C HIS A 163 -22.48 -4.40 1.62
N ASN A 164 -22.59 -5.30 0.64
CA ASN A 164 -23.43 -5.17 -0.57
C ASN A 164 -23.04 -4.07 -1.57
N GLU A 165 -21.94 -3.35 -1.35
CA GLU A 165 -21.41 -2.39 -2.31
C GLU A 165 -20.34 -3.04 -3.20
N LYS A 166 -20.29 -2.63 -4.47
CA LYS A 166 -19.22 -3.00 -5.39
C LYS A 166 -18.04 -2.04 -5.20
N VAL A 167 -16.92 -2.58 -4.75
CA VAL A 167 -15.68 -1.84 -4.51
C VAL A 167 -14.61 -2.32 -5.47
N ALA A 168 -13.88 -1.41 -6.10
CA ALA A 168 -12.69 -1.77 -6.87
C ALA A 168 -11.45 -1.70 -5.97
N CYS A 169 -10.61 -2.72 -6.01
CA CYS A 169 -9.31 -2.73 -5.35
C CYS A 169 -8.20 -2.77 -6.42
N CYS A 170 -7.41 -1.69 -6.57
CA CYS A 170 -6.13 -1.75 -7.31
C CYS A 170 -4.99 -2.08 -6.37
N VAL A 171 -4.31 -3.20 -6.61
CA VAL A 171 -2.93 -3.38 -6.16
C VAL A 171 -2.02 -2.94 -7.29
N CYS A 172 -1.17 -1.95 -7.02
CA CYS A 172 -0.44 -1.20 -8.03
C CYS A 172 1.07 -1.15 -7.62
N TYR A 173 2.01 -1.22 -8.57
CA TYR A 173 3.45 -1.10 -8.33
C TYR A 173 4.10 -0.21 -9.39
N LYS A 174 4.90 0.77 -8.97
CA LYS A 174 5.75 1.56 -9.87
C LYS A 174 7.14 0.93 -9.95
N PRO A 175 7.57 0.40 -11.10
CA PRO A 175 8.94 -0.04 -11.27
C PRO A 175 9.93 1.11 -11.11
N PRO A 176 11.17 0.85 -10.63
CA PRO A 176 12.16 1.90 -10.37
C PRO A 176 12.60 2.65 -11.63
N HIS A 177 12.56 2.00 -12.80
CA HIS A 177 12.95 2.58 -14.08
C HIS A 177 11.87 3.44 -14.75
N VAL A 178 10.63 3.40 -14.24
CA VAL A 178 9.53 4.25 -14.75
C VAL A 178 9.58 5.58 -14.02
N SER A 179 9.57 6.70 -14.75
CA SER A 179 9.56 8.03 -14.13
C SER A 179 8.28 8.23 -13.28
N PRO A 180 8.37 8.94 -12.14
CA PRO A 180 7.21 9.26 -11.33
C PRO A 180 6.08 9.94 -12.12
N SER A 181 6.40 10.95 -12.93
CA SER A 181 5.42 11.71 -13.70
C SER A 181 4.66 10.85 -14.71
N SER A 182 5.35 10.00 -15.48
CA SER A 182 4.71 9.08 -16.43
C SER A 182 3.84 8.06 -15.71
N PHE A 183 4.30 7.53 -14.57
CA PHE A 183 3.51 6.62 -13.75
C PHE A 183 2.25 7.30 -13.19
N SER A 184 2.36 8.52 -12.63
CA SER A 184 1.22 9.25 -12.07
C SER A 184 0.18 9.57 -13.15
N SER A 185 0.60 9.97 -14.35
CA SER A 185 -0.29 10.24 -15.49
C SER A 185 -1.03 8.97 -15.95
N ALA A 186 -0.29 7.87 -16.04
CA ALA A 186 -0.80 6.55 -16.37
C ALA A 186 -1.82 6.03 -15.33
N LEU A 187 -1.48 6.14 -14.05
CA LEU A 187 -2.37 5.78 -12.94
C LEU A 187 -3.61 6.67 -12.89
N ASN A 188 -3.49 7.98 -13.17
CA ASN A 188 -4.62 8.90 -13.26
C ASN A 188 -5.63 8.44 -14.31
N THR A 189 -5.15 8.05 -15.49
CA THR A 189 -5.99 7.50 -16.56
C THR A 189 -6.71 6.23 -16.09
N LEU A 190 -5.99 5.33 -15.42
CA LEU A 190 -6.58 4.11 -14.87
C LEU A 190 -7.65 4.41 -13.82
N MET A 191 -7.39 5.34 -12.88
CA MET A 191 -8.36 5.72 -11.84
C MET A 191 -9.62 6.33 -12.45
N LYS A 192 -9.51 7.20 -13.46
CA LYS A 192 -10.68 7.74 -14.19
C LYS A 192 -11.57 6.61 -14.74
N LEU A 193 -10.97 5.60 -15.36
CA LEU A 193 -11.70 4.47 -15.93
C LEU A 193 -12.38 3.61 -14.87
N ILE A 194 -11.72 3.38 -13.74
CA ILE A 194 -12.29 2.63 -12.61
C ILE A 194 -13.43 3.42 -11.98
N SER A 195 -13.26 4.71 -11.71
CA SER A 195 -14.27 5.58 -11.09
C SER A 195 -15.53 5.74 -11.95
N CYS A 196 -15.46 5.53 -13.26
CA CYS A 196 -16.65 5.45 -14.13
C CYS A 196 -17.53 4.21 -13.85
N LYS A 197 -16.96 3.13 -13.28
CA LYS A 197 -17.65 1.86 -13.05
C LYS A 197 -17.92 1.56 -11.56
N TYR A 198 -17.13 2.17 -10.67
CA TYR A 198 -17.16 1.87 -9.24
C TYR A 198 -17.27 3.16 -8.45
N ARG A 199 -18.20 3.17 -7.49
CA ARG A 199 -18.41 4.30 -6.58
C ARG A 199 -17.30 4.42 -5.54
N ARG A 200 -16.69 3.29 -5.16
CA ARG A 200 -15.62 3.22 -4.18
C ARG A 200 -14.38 2.53 -4.75
N VAL A 201 -13.23 3.16 -4.57
CA VAL A 201 -11.93 2.61 -4.97
C VAL A 201 -10.99 2.51 -3.77
N ILE A 202 -10.38 1.33 -3.61
CA ILE A 202 -9.23 1.11 -2.74
C ILE A 202 -8.01 1.00 -3.64
N LEU A 203 -6.98 1.79 -3.36
CA LEU A 203 -5.69 1.74 -4.06
C LEU A 203 -4.61 1.39 -3.06
N MET A 204 -3.79 0.39 -3.35
CA MET A 204 -2.67 0.00 -2.50
C MET A 204 -1.44 -0.31 -3.34
N GLY A 205 -0.25 0.03 -2.86
CA GLY A 205 0.93 -0.14 -3.68
C GLY A 205 2.25 0.30 -3.08
N ASP A 206 3.32 -0.12 -3.76
CA ASP A 206 4.66 0.46 -3.69
C ASP A 206 4.79 1.38 -4.90
N PHE A 207 4.72 2.67 -4.63
CA PHE A 207 4.71 3.69 -5.67
C PHE A 207 6.13 4.15 -6.00
N ASN A 208 7.15 3.75 -5.23
CA ASN A 208 8.53 4.25 -5.37
C ASN A 208 8.57 5.78 -5.58
N ILE A 209 7.71 6.52 -4.88
CA ILE A 209 7.62 7.98 -4.82
C ILE A 209 7.63 8.34 -3.34
N ASN A 210 8.63 9.08 -2.87
CA ASN A 210 8.75 9.41 -1.45
C ASN A 210 7.75 10.52 -1.08
N LEU A 211 6.80 10.21 -0.19
CA LEU A 211 5.74 11.13 0.25
C LEU A 211 6.07 11.88 1.53
N ILE A 212 7.29 11.75 2.02
CA ILE A 212 7.86 12.58 3.07
C ILE A 212 9.09 13.30 2.53
N ASP A 213 9.42 14.40 3.19
CA ASP A 213 10.64 15.13 2.90
C ASP A 213 11.88 14.31 3.31
N ASP A 214 12.95 14.43 2.52
CA ASP A 214 14.28 13.83 2.77
C ASP A 214 15.39 14.88 2.53
N SER A 215 15.02 16.18 2.57
CA SER A 215 15.90 17.34 2.33
C SER A 215 17.07 17.46 3.31
N HIS A 216 17.06 16.73 4.42
CA HIS A 216 18.19 16.63 5.34
C HIS A 216 19.44 15.95 4.76
N ARG A 217 19.38 15.39 3.53
CA ARG A 217 20.54 14.79 2.84
C ARG A 217 21.36 15.76 2.00
N THR A 218 20.87 16.95 1.69
CA THR A 218 21.65 17.91 0.89
C THR A 218 22.55 18.75 1.80
N THR A 219 23.86 18.71 1.56
CA THR A 219 24.88 19.47 2.31
C THR A 219 24.80 20.98 2.14
N ASP A 220 23.88 21.46 1.30
CA ASP A 220 23.72 22.86 0.95
C ASP A 220 22.82 23.55 1.98
N LYS A 221 23.45 23.95 3.08
CA LYS A 221 22.86 24.55 4.29
C LYS A 221 22.02 25.83 4.08
N GLU A 222 21.98 26.38 2.88
CA GLU A 222 21.38 27.70 2.63
C GLU A 222 19.94 27.64 2.07
N MET A 223 19.43 26.46 1.70
CA MET A 223 18.06 26.28 1.19
C MET A 223 17.32 25.07 1.80
N ASN A 224 17.46 24.85 3.11
CA ASN A 224 16.69 23.84 3.84
C ASN A 224 15.25 24.29 4.10
N GLU A 225 14.47 24.52 3.04
CA GLU A 225 13.01 24.52 3.17
C GLU A 225 12.55 23.06 3.11
N CYS A 226 11.93 22.57 4.19
CA CYS A 226 11.37 21.23 4.18
C CYS A 226 10.28 21.12 3.11
N ARG A 227 10.55 20.38 2.03
CA ARG A 227 9.70 20.39 0.84
C ARG A 227 9.61 19.01 0.21
N LEU A 228 8.36 18.55 0.05
CA LEU A 228 8.06 17.40 -0.80
C LEU A 228 8.52 17.67 -2.24
N SER A 229 8.99 16.62 -2.90
CA SER A 229 9.30 16.71 -4.33
C SER A 229 8.05 17.03 -5.16
N GLU A 230 8.20 17.75 -6.27
CA GLU A 230 7.09 18.07 -7.19
C GLU A 230 6.34 16.80 -7.62
N ASN A 231 7.06 15.71 -7.90
CA ASN A 231 6.45 14.42 -8.25
C ASN A 231 5.59 13.84 -7.12
N ALA A 232 5.97 14.03 -5.86
CA ALA A 232 5.18 13.57 -4.72
C ALA A 232 3.93 14.42 -4.54
N ILE A 233 4.04 15.74 -4.73
CA ILE A 233 2.90 16.67 -4.72
C ILE A 233 1.91 16.30 -5.82
N ASP A 234 2.38 16.15 -7.06
CA ASP A 234 1.54 15.78 -8.21
C ASP A 234 0.84 14.43 -8.01
N PHE A 235 1.56 13.44 -7.46
CA PHE A 235 0.99 12.13 -7.16
C PHE A 235 -0.09 12.22 -6.08
N LEU A 236 0.15 12.95 -4.99
CA LEU A 236 -0.84 13.17 -3.94
C LEU A 236 -2.06 13.93 -4.46
N SER A 237 -1.85 15.02 -5.22
CA SER A 237 -2.94 15.77 -5.84
C SER A 237 -3.78 14.89 -6.78
N MET A 238 -3.14 13.99 -7.54
CA MET A 238 -3.85 13.01 -8.37
C MET A 238 -4.69 12.07 -7.52
N CYS A 239 -4.14 11.46 -6.46
CA CYS A 239 -4.91 10.61 -5.54
C CYS A 239 -6.12 11.36 -4.96
N LEU A 240 -5.90 12.57 -4.43
CA LEU A 240 -6.97 13.40 -3.85
C LEU A 240 -8.07 13.75 -4.87
N SER A 241 -7.71 13.99 -6.14
CA SER A 241 -8.69 14.24 -7.20
C SER A 241 -9.63 13.06 -7.48
N HIS A 242 -9.26 11.86 -7.05
CA HIS A 242 -10.06 10.62 -7.11
C HIS A 242 -10.65 10.23 -5.76
N CYS A 243 -10.70 11.15 -4.78
CA CYS A 243 -11.15 10.88 -3.40
C CYS A 243 -10.33 9.81 -2.67
N LEU A 244 -9.09 9.56 -3.13
CA LEU A 244 -8.19 8.58 -2.52
C LEU A 244 -7.32 9.28 -1.48
N LEU A 245 -7.67 9.09 -0.21
CA LEU A 245 -6.89 9.63 0.91
C LEU A 245 -5.82 8.64 1.34
N PRO A 246 -4.55 9.07 1.52
CA PRO A 246 -3.53 8.19 2.06
C PRO A 246 -3.94 7.72 3.46
N LEU A 247 -3.65 6.46 3.77
CA LEU A 247 -3.91 5.87 5.07
C LEU A 247 -2.63 5.74 5.90
N CYS A 248 -1.45 5.83 5.29
CA CYS A 248 -0.15 5.87 5.96
C CYS A 248 0.50 7.25 5.81
N SER A 249 1.03 7.79 6.91
CA SER A 249 1.78 9.05 6.97
C SER A 249 3.18 8.91 7.59
N ILE A 250 3.59 7.70 7.97
CA ILE A 250 4.89 7.42 8.59
C ILE A 250 5.77 6.58 7.63
N PRO A 251 7.10 6.68 7.70
CA PRO A 251 7.98 5.94 6.80
C PRO A 251 7.68 4.44 6.74
N THR A 252 7.59 3.87 5.54
CA THR A 252 7.38 2.43 5.34
C THR A 252 8.67 1.69 5.01
N ARG A 253 9.72 2.43 4.65
CA ARG A 253 11.06 1.92 4.39
C ARG A 253 12.08 2.67 5.22
N VAL A 254 12.50 2.04 6.30
CA VAL A 254 13.55 2.54 7.20
C VAL A 254 14.81 1.69 7.00
N THR A 255 15.95 2.36 6.90
CA THR A 255 17.30 1.79 6.92
C THR A 255 18.11 2.52 7.98
N ALA A 256 19.33 2.04 8.27
CA ALA A 256 20.23 2.72 9.21
C ALA A 256 20.53 4.18 8.86
N THR A 257 20.35 4.59 7.60
CA THR A 257 20.72 5.92 7.11
C THR A 257 19.58 6.64 6.39
N SER A 258 18.37 6.05 6.32
CA SER A 258 17.26 6.65 5.59
C SER A 258 15.88 6.21 6.04
N ALA A 259 14.91 7.10 5.93
CA ALA A 259 13.50 6.81 6.06
C ALA A 259 12.76 7.31 4.81
N SER A 260 11.89 6.49 4.23
CA SER A 260 11.02 6.91 3.12
C SER A 260 9.63 6.32 3.24
N LEU A 261 8.64 7.09 2.81
CA LEU A 261 7.24 6.69 2.69
C LEU A 261 6.94 6.47 1.21
N ILE A 262 7.09 5.22 0.76
CA ILE A 262 6.93 4.84 -0.65
C ILE A 262 5.82 3.81 -0.86
N ASP A 263 5.40 3.14 0.20
CA ASP A 263 4.30 2.20 0.21
C ASP A 263 3.09 2.86 0.88
N ASN A 264 1.90 2.71 0.31
CA ASN A 264 0.70 3.28 0.93
C ASN A 264 -0.58 2.56 0.52
N ASN A 265 -1.58 2.68 1.38
CA ASN A 265 -2.97 2.31 1.11
C ASN A 265 -3.78 3.60 1.01
N TYR A 266 -4.73 3.65 0.09
CA TYR A 266 -5.64 4.75 -0.13
C TYR A 266 -7.08 4.23 -0.20
N ASP A 267 -8.00 4.99 0.38
CA ASP A 267 -9.42 4.71 0.39
C ASP A 267 -10.22 6.01 0.50
N GLU A 268 -11.50 5.93 0.17
CA GLU A 268 -12.47 7.01 0.40
C GLU A 268 -12.86 7.05 1.88
N LYS A 269 -12.92 8.24 2.48
CA LYS A 269 -13.48 8.43 3.83
C LYS A 269 -14.94 8.85 3.76
#